data_AF-A0A1F9V717-F1
#
_entry.id   AF-A0A1F9V717-F1
#
_cell.length_a   1.000
_cell.length_b   1.000
_cell.length_c   1.000
_cell.angle_alpha   90.00
_cell.angle_beta   90.00
_cell.angle_gamma   90.00
#
_symmetry.space_group_name_H-M   'P 1'
#
loop_
_entity.id
_entity.type
_entity.pdbx_description
1 polymer ?
#
loop_
_entity_poly.entity_id
_entity_poly.type
_entity_poly.pdbx_seq_one_letter_code
_entity_poly.pdbx_strand_id
1 'polypeptide(L)'
;MTNFTNGKNIFADKATFILRKMLSNPENKWVTRDFTGADGVSLGMAQGVLETMAKKGYIERVKRGPDSYALLTNKDELISDWVAEYRFELNEIDTYYSPDNNILTKFKDYLKDKPYALTLHSGANLITSFVVTDQVYLYFQPEDWNKDILDLRQQLDLKELVRGGNIHIIRPHYKRSVFCGAQTIKGYKVASNLQLYLDLYNFKPRGREHAEYLKKYLEEKGKNLYES
;
A
#
# COMPACT_ATOMS: atom_id res chain seq x y z
N MET A 1 -21.82 0.52 18.72
CA MET A 1 -22.00 -0.36 17.55
C MET A 1 -22.52 0.49 16.41
N THR A 2 -21.64 0.90 15.49
CA THR A 2 -21.98 1.82 14.41
C THR A 2 -22.18 1.02 13.13
N ASN A 3 -23.42 1.01 12.63
CA ASN A 3 -23.82 0.29 11.43
C ASN A 3 -23.07 0.83 10.19
N PHE A 4 -22.14 0.04 9.66
CA PHE A 4 -21.47 0.29 8.38
C PHE A 4 -22.47 0.06 7.23
N THR A 5 -23.01 1.14 6.68
CA THR A 5 -23.75 1.12 5.42
C THR A 5 -22.75 1.12 4.26
N ASN A 6 -22.93 0.15 3.34
CA ASN A 6 -22.29 0.05 2.04
C ASN A 6 -22.15 1.44 1.37
N GLY A 7 -20.91 1.94 1.21
CA GLY A 7 -20.61 3.06 0.30
C GLY A 7 -19.94 4.33 0.87
N LYS A 8 -19.50 4.39 2.14
CA LYS A 8 -18.99 5.67 2.70
C LYS A 8 -17.48 5.93 2.59
N ASN A 9 -16.62 4.92 2.51
CA ASN A 9 -15.17 5.14 2.41
C ASN A 9 -14.60 4.52 1.13
N ILE A 10 -14.28 5.34 0.14
CA ILE A 10 -13.63 4.90 -1.11
C ILE A 10 -12.16 4.51 -0.92
N PHE A 11 -11.56 4.86 0.22
CA PHE A 11 -10.20 4.50 0.62
C PHE A 11 -10.13 3.19 1.41
N ALA A 12 -11.25 2.46 1.53
CA ALA A 12 -11.27 1.12 2.11
C ALA A 12 -10.60 0.09 1.19
N ASP A 13 -10.04 -0.97 1.79
CA ASP A 13 -9.17 -1.97 1.13
C ASP A 13 -9.54 -2.29 -0.33
N LYS A 14 -10.65 -3.00 -0.57
CA LYS A 14 -11.09 -3.37 -1.93
C LYS A 14 -11.53 -2.18 -2.79
N ALA A 15 -12.09 -1.13 -2.19
CA ALA A 15 -12.54 0.04 -2.95
C ALA A 15 -11.36 0.76 -3.63
N THR A 16 -10.18 0.75 -2.99
CA THR A 16 -8.97 1.37 -3.54
C THR A 16 -8.46 0.70 -4.81
N PHE A 17 -8.90 -0.50 -5.16
CA PHE A 17 -8.52 -1.14 -6.43
C PHE A 17 -8.94 -0.29 -7.64
N ILE A 18 -10.10 0.38 -7.55
CA ILE A 18 -10.57 1.30 -8.58
C ILE A 18 -9.65 2.51 -8.66
N LEU A 19 -9.37 3.12 -7.50
CA LEU A 19 -8.51 4.31 -7.39
C LEU A 19 -7.11 4.03 -7.96
N ARG A 20 -6.50 2.92 -7.56
CA ARG A 20 -5.18 2.47 -8.03
C ARG A 20 -5.19 2.22 -9.53
N LYS A 21 -6.21 1.52 -10.03
CA LYS A 21 -6.31 1.22 -11.46
C LYS A 21 -6.45 2.48 -12.31
N MET A 22 -7.26 3.45 -11.86
CA MET A 22 -7.39 4.75 -12.52
C MET A 22 -6.09 5.56 -12.42
N LEU A 23 -5.45 5.59 -11.26
CA LEU A 23 -4.18 6.30 -11.06
C LEU A 23 -3.08 5.75 -11.96
N SER A 24 -2.96 4.42 -12.11
CA SER A 24 -1.92 3.82 -12.96
C SER A 24 -2.13 4.05 -14.46
N ASN A 25 -3.35 4.37 -14.92
CA ASN A 25 -3.60 4.78 -16.30
C ASN A 25 -4.56 5.98 -16.32
N PRO A 26 -4.07 7.16 -15.94
CA PRO A 26 -4.92 8.30 -15.64
C PRO A 26 -5.62 8.87 -16.88
N GLU A 27 -5.01 8.73 -18.04
CA GLU A 27 -5.52 9.24 -19.32
C GLU A 27 -6.55 8.30 -19.97
N ASN A 28 -6.77 7.12 -19.37
CA ASN A 28 -7.70 6.13 -19.90
C ASN A 28 -9.17 6.53 -19.68
N LYS A 29 -10.04 6.13 -20.61
CA LYS A 29 -11.49 6.27 -20.49
C LYS A 29 -12.05 5.04 -19.78
N TRP A 30 -12.53 5.24 -18.57
CA TRP A 30 -12.95 4.14 -17.70
C TRP A 30 -14.46 3.92 -17.75
N VAL A 31 -14.87 2.67 -17.95
CA VAL A 31 -16.25 2.22 -17.80
C VAL A 31 -16.37 1.28 -16.60
N THR A 32 -17.57 1.15 -16.03
CA THR A 32 -17.77 0.39 -14.78
C THR A 32 -17.27 -1.05 -14.86
N ARG A 33 -17.45 -1.71 -16.01
CA ARG A 33 -17.02 -3.10 -16.25
C ARG A 33 -15.51 -3.29 -16.15
N ASP A 34 -14.71 -2.23 -16.33
CA ASP A 34 -13.26 -2.31 -16.25
C ASP A 34 -12.78 -2.62 -14.82
N PHE A 35 -13.63 -2.44 -13.81
CA PHE A 35 -13.30 -2.68 -12.41
C PHE A 35 -13.90 -3.96 -11.83
N THR A 36 -14.69 -4.68 -12.62
CA THR A 36 -15.39 -5.91 -12.19
C THR A 36 -14.71 -7.16 -12.73
N GLY A 37 -14.98 -8.32 -12.14
CA GLY A 37 -14.43 -9.62 -12.57
C GLY A 37 -13.86 -10.43 -11.40
N ALA A 38 -13.18 -11.54 -11.70
CA ALA A 38 -12.66 -12.47 -10.70
C ALA A 38 -11.74 -11.79 -9.66
N ASP A 39 -10.88 -10.88 -10.12
CA ASP A 39 -9.93 -10.15 -9.28
C ASP A 39 -10.35 -8.70 -8.98
N GLY A 40 -11.52 -8.29 -9.49
CA GLY A 40 -12.07 -6.95 -9.35
C GLY A 40 -12.96 -6.77 -8.12
N VAL A 41 -13.80 -5.74 -8.19
CA VAL A 41 -14.84 -5.47 -7.21
C VAL A 41 -16.23 -5.84 -7.76
N SER A 42 -17.24 -5.85 -6.89
CA SER A 42 -18.62 -6.02 -7.34
C SER A 42 -19.08 -4.81 -8.17
N LEU A 43 -20.05 -5.04 -9.07
CA LEU A 43 -20.64 -3.97 -9.89
C LEU A 43 -21.15 -2.80 -9.05
N GLY A 44 -21.87 -3.09 -7.95
CA GLY A 44 -22.38 -2.07 -7.03
C GLY A 44 -21.27 -1.27 -6.33
N MET A 45 -20.17 -1.92 -5.95
CA MET A 45 -19.01 -1.23 -5.39
C MET A 45 -18.35 -0.32 -6.43
N ALA A 46 -18.16 -0.80 -7.67
CA ALA A 46 -17.63 0.01 -8.76
C ALA A 46 -18.49 1.26 -9.04
N GLN A 47 -19.81 1.09 -9.11
CA GLN A 47 -20.74 2.21 -9.28
C GLN A 47 -20.65 3.21 -8.12
N GLY A 48 -20.73 2.74 -6.88
CA GLY A 48 -20.71 3.60 -5.69
C GLY A 48 -19.40 4.36 -5.51
N VAL A 49 -18.26 3.70 -5.75
CA VAL A 49 -16.94 4.36 -5.69
C VAL A 49 -16.83 5.42 -6.78
N LEU A 50 -17.14 5.09 -8.04
CA LEU A 50 -17.06 6.06 -9.13
C LEU A 50 -18.08 7.21 -8.97
N GLU A 51 -19.25 6.97 -8.38
CA GLU A 51 -20.20 8.04 -8.03
C GLU A 51 -19.62 8.97 -6.95
N THR A 52 -19.00 8.39 -5.92
CA THR A 52 -18.38 9.16 -4.84
C THR A 52 -17.17 9.94 -5.33
N MET A 53 -16.33 9.34 -6.17
CA MET A 53 -15.22 10.03 -6.83
C MET A 53 -15.70 11.21 -7.68
N ALA A 54 -16.82 11.09 -8.38
CA ALA A 54 -17.39 12.17 -9.18
C ALA A 54 -17.94 13.29 -8.28
N LYS A 55 -18.67 12.94 -7.21
CA LYS A 55 -19.19 13.90 -6.22
C LYS A 55 -18.07 14.68 -5.52
N LYS A 56 -16.92 14.03 -5.29
CA LYS A 56 -15.72 14.63 -4.71
C LYS A 56 -14.86 15.40 -5.70
N GLY A 57 -15.20 15.42 -6.99
CA GLY A 57 -14.45 16.16 -8.01
C GLY A 57 -13.17 15.46 -8.51
N TYR A 58 -12.87 14.24 -8.05
CA TYR A 58 -11.68 13.51 -8.51
C TYR A 58 -11.79 13.06 -9.97
N ILE A 59 -13.01 12.77 -10.44
CA ILE A 59 -13.29 12.29 -11.79
C ILE A 59 -14.38 13.11 -12.47
N GLU A 60 -14.29 13.22 -13.78
CA GLU A 60 -15.38 13.73 -14.63
C GLU A 60 -16.15 12.56 -15.25
N ARG A 61 -17.49 12.70 -15.33
CA ARG A 61 -18.37 11.73 -16.00
C ARG A 61 -18.82 12.28 -17.34
N VAL A 62 -18.39 11.65 -18.43
CA VAL A 62 -18.81 11.98 -19.79
C VAL A 62 -20.03 11.12 -20.15
N LYS A 63 -21.19 11.76 -20.33
CA LYS A 63 -22.45 11.09 -20.70
C LYS A 63 -22.61 11.01 -22.21
N ARG A 64 -22.56 9.80 -22.78
CA ARG A 64 -22.74 9.52 -24.22
C ARG A 64 -23.55 8.24 -24.44
N GLY A 65 -24.60 8.04 -23.65
CA GLY A 65 -25.42 6.83 -23.72
C GLY A 65 -24.58 5.56 -23.44
N PRO A 66 -24.59 4.55 -24.33
CA PRO A 66 -23.75 3.35 -24.19
C PRO A 66 -22.24 3.63 -24.11
N ASP A 67 -21.79 4.76 -24.69
CA ASP A 67 -20.37 5.16 -24.73
C ASP A 67 -19.99 6.08 -23.56
N SER A 68 -20.77 6.09 -22.47
CA SER A 68 -20.46 6.91 -21.29
C SER A 68 -19.24 6.37 -20.55
N TYR A 69 -18.33 7.26 -20.14
CA TYR A 69 -17.09 6.90 -19.43
C TYR A 69 -16.74 7.92 -18.34
N ALA A 70 -15.75 7.56 -17.52
CA ALA A 70 -15.14 8.42 -16.52
C ALA A 70 -13.69 8.74 -16.88
N LEU A 71 -13.24 9.95 -16.53
CA LEU A 71 -11.85 10.40 -16.63
C LEU A 71 -11.33 10.81 -15.26
N LEU A 72 -10.11 10.42 -14.91
CA LEU A 72 -9.44 10.90 -13.70
C LEU A 72 -8.87 12.30 -13.94
N THR A 73 -9.47 13.31 -13.33
CA THR A 73 -9.15 14.72 -13.61
C THR A 73 -8.38 15.40 -12.48
N ASN A 74 -8.59 15.00 -11.22
CA ASN A 74 -7.88 15.58 -10.07
C ASN A 74 -7.13 14.52 -9.25
N LYS A 75 -5.89 14.22 -9.68
CA LYS A 75 -5.01 13.21 -9.07
C LYS A 75 -4.48 13.67 -7.72
N ASP A 76 -4.08 14.93 -7.63
CA ASP A 76 -3.46 15.49 -6.42
C ASP A 76 -4.45 15.58 -5.27
N GLU A 77 -5.69 16.03 -5.53
CA GLU A 77 -6.74 16.07 -4.51
C GLU A 77 -7.12 14.67 -4.05
N LEU A 78 -7.23 13.70 -4.97
CA LEU A 78 -7.47 12.30 -4.62
C LEU A 78 -6.39 11.74 -3.68
N ILE A 79 -5.11 11.98 -3.97
CA ILE A 79 -3.99 11.51 -3.14
C ILE A 79 -3.97 12.24 -1.79
N SER A 80 -4.20 13.56 -1.79
CA SER A 80 -4.26 14.37 -0.57
C SER A 80 -5.33 13.87 0.39
N ASP A 81 -6.55 13.65 -0.11
CA ASP A 81 -7.66 13.14 0.70
C ASP A 81 -7.41 11.70 1.15
N TRP A 82 -6.77 10.87 0.30
CA TRP A 82 -6.40 9.51 0.69
C TRP A 82 -5.41 9.53 1.85
N VAL A 83 -4.37 10.37 1.79
CA VAL A 83 -3.42 10.56 2.90
C VAL A 83 -4.11 10.99 4.19
N ALA A 84 -5.10 11.88 4.10
CA ALA A 84 -5.85 12.36 5.26
C ALA A 84 -6.71 11.26 5.91
N GLU A 85 -7.20 10.29 5.12
CA GLU A 85 -8.05 9.18 5.56
C GLU A 85 -7.26 7.89 5.89
N TYR A 86 -6.04 7.76 5.39
CA TYR A 86 -5.22 6.57 5.60
C TYR A 86 -4.76 6.46 7.05
N ARG A 87 -4.85 5.26 7.62
CA ARG A 87 -4.50 4.98 9.03
C ARG A 87 -3.59 3.75 9.09
N PHE A 88 -2.29 3.99 9.21
CA PHE A 88 -1.30 2.92 9.34
C PHE A 88 -1.39 2.22 10.71
N GLU A 89 -1.81 2.95 11.74
CA GLU A 89 -1.96 2.47 13.11
C GLU A 89 -3.04 1.40 13.30
N LEU A 90 -3.88 1.16 12.28
CA LEU A 90 -4.87 0.08 12.31
C LEU A 90 -4.25 -1.30 12.04
N ASN A 91 -3.00 -1.35 11.55
CA ASN A 91 -2.29 -2.59 11.34
C ASN A 91 -1.90 -3.24 12.68
N GLU A 92 -1.92 -4.57 12.73
CA GLU A 92 -1.32 -5.31 13.86
C GLU A 92 0.18 -5.48 13.59
N ILE A 93 1.03 -5.26 14.59
CA ILE A 93 2.48 -5.30 14.43
C ILE A 93 3.10 -6.22 15.47
N ASP A 94 3.71 -7.30 14.99
CA ASP A 94 4.55 -8.18 15.78
C ASP A 94 6.00 -7.66 15.72
N THR A 95 6.54 -7.26 16.88
CA THR A 95 7.88 -6.67 16.98
C THR A 95 8.88 -7.65 17.58
N TYR A 96 10.01 -7.81 16.91
CA TYR A 96 11.11 -8.67 17.30
C TYR A 96 12.45 -7.95 17.20
N TYR A 97 13.48 -8.62 17.69
CA TYR A 97 14.86 -8.19 17.62
C TYR A 97 15.73 -9.21 16.90
N SER A 98 16.63 -8.70 16.06
CA SER A 98 17.75 -9.46 15.52
C SER A 98 19.02 -8.60 15.59
N PRO A 99 20.14 -9.13 16.12
CA PRO A 99 21.45 -8.45 16.07
C PRO A 99 22.13 -8.60 14.70
N ASP A 100 21.55 -9.36 13.77
CA ASP A 100 22.17 -9.67 12.48
C ASP A 100 21.98 -8.54 11.47
N ASN A 101 23.09 -7.89 11.10
CA ASN A 101 23.10 -6.83 10.08
C ASN A 101 22.66 -7.32 8.69
N ASN A 102 22.64 -8.63 8.43
CA ASN A 102 22.21 -9.25 7.17
C ASN A 102 20.77 -9.79 7.21
N ILE A 103 20.00 -9.45 8.25
CA ILE A 103 18.65 -10.00 8.47
C ILE A 103 17.70 -9.81 7.27
N LEU A 104 17.81 -8.70 6.53
CA LEU A 104 17.01 -8.47 5.32
C LEU A 104 17.25 -9.52 4.24
N THR A 105 18.51 -9.96 4.04
CA THR A 105 18.84 -11.00 3.07
C THR A 105 18.23 -12.33 3.50
N LYS A 106 18.30 -12.68 4.79
CA LYS A 106 17.66 -13.89 5.32
C LYS A 106 16.14 -13.85 5.16
N PHE A 107 15.52 -12.70 5.39
CA PHE A 107 14.09 -12.49 5.12
C PHE A 107 13.74 -12.75 3.65
N LYS A 108 14.51 -12.18 2.72
CA LYS A 108 14.30 -12.39 1.28
C LYS A 108 14.33 -13.88 0.91
N ASP A 109 15.29 -14.64 1.46
CA ASP A 109 15.44 -16.05 1.13
C ASP A 109 14.31 -16.90 1.75
N TYR A 110 13.93 -16.62 3.01
CA TYR A 110 12.84 -17.32 3.71
C TYR A 110 11.44 -17.00 3.15
N LEU A 111 11.22 -15.76 2.72
CA LEU A 111 9.94 -15.26 2.21
C LEU A 111 9.80 -15.34 0.68
N LYS A 112 10.76 -15.94 -0.04
CA LYS A 112 10.79 -15.96 -1.51
C LYS A 112 9.47 -16.42 -2.17
N ASP A 113 8.79 -17.39 -1.55
CA ASP A 113 7.53 -17.99 -2.03
C ASP A 113 6.32 -17.58 -1.18
N LYS A 114 6.50 -16.61 -0.27
CA LYS A 114 5.46 -16.13 0.64
C LYS A 114 5.02 -14.71 0.26
N PRO A 115 3.73 -14.36 0.43
CA PRO A 115 3.26 -13.00 0.16
C PRO A 115 3.79 -12.03 1.22
N TYR A 116 4.78 -11.23 0.83
CA TYR A 116 5.36 -10.18 1.66
C TYR A 116 5.71 -8.95 0.83
N ALA A 117 5.87 -7.81 1.50
CA ALA A 117 6.40 -6.60 0.89
C ALA A 117 7.07 -5.73 1.96
N LEU A 118 8.30 -5.28 1.69
CA LEU A 118 8.94 -4.23 2.49
C LEU A 118 8.15 -2.93 2.35
N THR A 119 7.91 -2.26 3.48
CA THR A 119 7.16 -1.00 3.55
C THR A 119 7.91 0.05 4.40
N LEU A 120 7.29 1.21 4.62
CA LEU A 120 7.82 2.34 5.38
C LEU A 120 9.25 2.67 4.93
N HIS A 121 10.13 2.98 5.88
CA HIS A 121 11.53 3.31 5.60
C HIS A 121 12.27 2.16 4.93
N SER A 122 11.97 0.91 5.28
CA SER A 122 12.68 -0.26 4.74
C SER A 122 12.45 -0.43 3.25
N GLY A 123 11.21 -0.24 2.79
CA GLY A 123 10.88 -0.25 1.37
C GLY A 123 11.38 1.00 0.66
N ALA A 124 11.09 2.19 1.20
CA ALA A 124 11.43 3.45 0.54
C ALA A 124 12.95 3.68 0.42
N ASN A 125 13.76 3.23 1.39
CA ASN A 125 15.22 3.35 1.31
C ASN A 125 15.84 2.52 0.18
N LEU A 126 15.18 1.47 -0.31
CA LEU A 126 15.65 0.75 -1.50
C LEU A 126 15.56 1.61 -2.77
N ILE A 127 14.72 2.66 -2.76
CA ILE A 127 14.56 3.65 -3.83
C ILE A 127 15.43 4.88 -3.56
N THR A 128 15.39 5.43 -2.34
CA THR A 128 15.90 6.78 -2.03
C THR A 128 17.15 6.81 -1.15
N SER A 129 17.36 5.81 -0.28
CA SER A 129 18.37 5.81 0.79
C SER A 129 18.35 7.07 1.68
N PHE A 130 17.16 7.62 1.97
CA PHE A 130 16.99 8.91 2.64
C PHE A 130 17.07 8.86 4.18
N VAL A 131 16.51 7.83 4.82
CA VAL A 131 16.50 7.70 6.29
C VAL A 131 17.50 6.62 6.71
N VAL A 132 18.54 7.00 7.45
CA VAL A 132 19.44 6.03 8.07
C VAL A 132 18.74 5.40 9.28
N THR A 133 18.45 4.11 9.23
CA THR A 133 17.77 3.36 10.28
C THR A 133 18.11 1.87 10.20
N ASP A 134 18.14 1.20 11.34
CA ASP A 134 18.28 -0.25 11.49
C ASP A 134 16.92 -0.96 11.58
N GLN A 135 15.82 -0.20 11.55
CA GLN A 135 14.46 -0.71 11.67
C GLN A 135 14.00 -1.34 10.34
N VAL A 136 13.45 -2.54 10.44
CA VAL A 136 12.90 -3.33 9.33
C VAL A 136 11.39 -3.41 9.47
N TYR A 137 10.66 -2.97 8.45
CA TYR A 137 9.21 -3.02 8.36
C TYR A 137 8.79 -3.80 7.12
N LEU A 138 7.97 -4.82 7.32
CA LEU A 138 7.44 -5.62 6.21
C LEU A 138 6.00 -6.05 6.46
N TYR A 139 5.17 -5.93 5.44
CA TYR A 139 3.89 -6.62 5.40
C TYR A 139 4.13 -8.10 5.19
N PHE A 140 3.40 -8.92 5.93
CA PHE A 140 3.35 -10.37 5.75
C PHE A 140 1.88 -10.80 5.63
N GLN A 141 1.56 -11.73 4.74
CA GLN A 141 0.19 -12.23 4.59
C GLN A 141 0.14 -13.77 4.48
N PRO A 142 0.57 -14.49 5.54
CA PRO A 142 0.53 -15.94 5.56
C PRO A 142 -0.89 -16.50 5.43
N GLU A 143 -0.97 -17.79 5.06
CA GLU A 143 -2.24 -18.53 5.09
C GLU A 143 -2.71 -18.74 6.53
N ASP A 144 -1.79 -19.07 7.44
CA ASP A 144 -2.03 -19.20 8.87
C ASP A 144 -1.05 -18.33 9.66
N TRP A 145 -1.53 -17.16 10.11
CA TRP A 145 -0.71 -16.22 10.87
C TRP A 145 -0.01 -16.86 12.07
N ASN A 146 -0.75 -17.60 12.89
CA ASN A 146 -0.22 -18.10 14.17
C ASN A 146 0.86 -19.15 13.94
N LYS A 147 0.69 -20.00 12.94
CA LYS A 147 1.68 -21.01 12.58
C LYS A 147 2.90 -20.40 11.89
N ASP A 148 2.67 -19.59 10.86
CA ASP A 148 3.73 -19.12 9.98
C ASP A 148 4.60 -18.04 10.62
N ILE A 149 4.06 -17.25 11.57
CA ILE A 149 4.85 -16.30 12.35
C ILE A 149 5.83 -17.03 13.29
N LEU A 150 5.41 -18.16 13.88
CA LEU A 150 6.26 -18.96 14.75
C LEU A 150 7.41 -19.61 13.96
N ASP A 151 7.11 -20.20 12.80
CA ASP A 151 8.13 -20.76 11.92
C ASP A 151 9.10 -19.65 11.46
N LEU A 152 8.59 -18.50 11.03
CA LEU A 152 9.41 -17.36 10.62
C LEU A 152 10.38 -16.95 11.73
N ARG A 153 9.88 -16.79 12.97
CA ARG A 153 10.72 -16.43 14.12
C ARG A 153 11.82 -17.45 14.36
N GLN A 154 11.49 -18.73 14.31
CA GLN A 154 12.46 -19.80 14.57
C GLN A 154 13.53 -19.89 13.48
N GLN A 155 13.13 -19.84 12.20
CA GLN A 155 14.07 -19.93 11.07
C GLN A 155 15.02 -18.72 11.00
N LEU A 156 14.56 -17.55 11.44
CA LEU A 156 15.32 -16.30 11.39
C LEU A 156 15.98 -15.91 12.73
N ASP A 157 15.88 -16.76 13.76
CA ASP A 157 16.38 -16.51 15.13
C ASP A 157 15.91 -15.15 15.68
N LEU A 158 14.63 -14.81 15.48
CA LEU A 158 14.05 -13.57 15.94
C LEU A 158 13.70 -13.66 17.43
N LYS A 159 14.19 -12.69 18.20
CA LYS A 159 13.99 -12.63 19.64
C LYS A 159 12.84 -11.71 19.99
N GLU A 160 11.99 -12.16 20.90
CA GLU A 160 10.96 -11.33 21.49
C GLU A 160 11.53 -10.65 22.73
N LEU A 161 11.50 -9.32 22.74
CA LEU A 161 12.00 -8.51 23.84
C LEU A 161 10.85 -8.04 24.72
N VAL A 162 11.14 -7.80 26.00
CA VAL A 162 10.17 -7.20 26.93
C VAL A 162 9.72 -5.81 26.43
N ARG A 163 10.62 -5.07 25.78
CA ARG A 163 10.34 -3.79 25.09
C ARG A 163 11.28 -3.59 23.91
N GLY A 164 10.76 -2.99 22.84
CA GLY A 164 11.52 -2.62 21.66
C GLY A 164 11.79 -3.79 20.70
N GLY A 165 12.64 -3.53 19.72
CA GLY A 165 12.94 -4.41 18.61
C GLY A 165 13.34 -3.58 17.39
N ASN A 166 13.92 -4.23 16.40
CA ASN A 166 14.29 -3.61 15.12
C ASN A 166 13.61 -4.29 13.93
N ILE A 167 12.81 -5.33 14.17
CA ILE A 167 12.08 -6.07 13.14
C ILE A 167 10.58 -5.97 13.44
N HIS A 168 9.82 -5.44 12.49
CA HIS A 168 8.38 -5.23 12.61
C HIS A 168 7.66 -5.97 11.49
N ILE A 169 6.98 -7.04 11.86
CA ILE A 169 6.18 -7.86 10.94
C ILE A 169 4.74 -7.41 11.06
N ILE A 170 4.21 -6.90 9.95
CA ILE A 170 2.97 -6.14 9.94
C ILE A 170 1.87 -7.00 9.32
N ARG A 171 0.80 -7.23 10.07
CA ARG A 171 -0.45 -7.79 9.56
C ARG A 171 -1.31 -6.64 9.02
N PRO A 172 -1.51 -6.55 7.70
CA PRO A 172 -2.17 -5.39 7.13
C PRO A 172 -3.67 -5.36 7.46
N HIS A 173 -4.15 -4.22 7.96
CA HIS A 173 -5.56 -3.89 8.08
C HIS A 173 -6.22 -3.87 6.69
N TYR A 174 -5.56 -3.21 5.74
CA TYR A 174 -5.93 -3.20 4.32
C TYR A 174 -5.39 -4.46 3.63
N LYS A 175 -6.06 -5.59 3.90
CA LYS A 175 -5.56 -6.97 3.65
C LYS A 175 -5.05 -7.23 2.25
N ARG A 176 -5.62 -6.61 1.19
CA ARG A 176 -5.25 -6.91 -0.20
C ARG A 176 -4.53 -5.75 -0.88
N SER A 177 -4.97 -4.52 -0.63
CA SER A 177 -4.57 -3.33 -1.39
C SER A 177 -3.15 -2.86 -1.12
N VAL A 178 -2.57 -3.19 0.04
CA VAL A 178 -1.16 -2.88 0.33
C VAL A 178 -0.18 -3.61 -0.61
N PHE A 179 -0.60 -4.73 -1.19
CA PHE A 179 0.20 -5.51 -2.14
C PHE A 179 -0.06 -5.12 -3.61
N CYS A 180 -1.04 -4.25 -3.89
CA CYS A 180 -1.31 -3.80 -5.25
C CYS A 180 -0.13 -2.99 -5.82
N GLY A 181 0.38 -3.45 -6.96
CA GLY A 181 1.54 -2.85 -7.62
C GLY A 181 2.85 -3.07 -6.86
N ALA A 182 2.91 -4.06 -5.95
CA ALA A 182 4.16 -4.41 -5.30
C ALA A 182 5.23 -4.75 -6.36
N GLN A 183 6.42 -4.21 -6.17
CA GLN A 183 7.52 -4.21 -7.12
C GLN A 183 8.69 -5.04 -6.59
N THR A 184 9.64 -5.38 -7.47
CA THR A 184 10.86 -6.08 -7.08
C THR A 184 12.06 -5.16 -7.28
N ILE A 185 12.74 -4.78 -6.19
CA ILE A 185 13.91 -3.90 -6.22
C ILE A 185 15.07 -4.66 -5.58
N LYS A 186 16.18 -4.83 -6.32
CA LYS A 186 17.37 -5.57 -5.83
C LYS A 186 17.04 -6.97 -5.28
N GLY A 187 16.02 -7.62 -5.85
CA GLY A 187 15.54 -8.94 -5.44
C GLY A 187 14.58 -8.95 -4.24
N TYR A 188 14.28 -7.80 -3.63
CA TYR A 188 13.29 -7.70 -2.55
C TYR A 188 11.91 -7.36 -3.09
N LYS A 189 10.86 -7.96 -2.54
CA LYS A 189 9.49 -7.47 -2.73
C LYS A 189 9.28 -6.20 -1.91
N VAL A 190 8.85 -5.14 -2.56
CA VAL A 190 8.65 -3.80 -1.98
C VAL A 190 7.24 -3.32 -2.33
N ALA A 191 6.57 -2.64 -1.41
CA ALA A 191 5.28 -2.02 -1.68
C ALA A 191 5.37 -1.02 -2.85
N SER A 192 4.24 -0.75 -3.52
CA SER A 192 4.20 0.24 -4.61
C SER A 192 4.57 1.63 -4.11
N ASN A 193 5.03 2.51 -5.01
CA ASN A 193 5.41 3.88 -4.65
C ASN A 193 4.27 4.62 -3.92
N LEU A 194 3.04 4.48 -4.41
CA LEU A 194 1.84 5.01 -3.77
C LEU A 194 1.64 4.43 -2.37
N GLN A 195 1.80 3.12 -2.20
CA GLN A 195 1.64 2.49 -0.89
C GLN A 195 2.73 2.96 0.10
N LEU A 196 3.99 3.04 -0.34
CA LEU A 196 5.08 3.58 0.47
C LEU A 196 4.81 5.03 0.89
N TYR A 197 4.30 5.84 -0.02
CA TYR A 197 3.93 7.23 0.28
C TYR A 197 2.82 7.31 1.33
N LEU A 198 1.74 6.53 1.18
CA LEU A 198 0.64 6.45 2.15
C LEU A 198 1.12 5.96 3.52
N ASP A 199 1.94 4.91 3.55
CA ASP A 199 2.48 4.34 4.77
C ASP A 199 3.38 5.34 5.51
N LEU A 200 4.20 6.10 4.79
CA LEU A 200 5.15 7.04 5.38
C LEU A 200 4.52 8.35 5.86
N TYR A 201 3.53 8.90 5.16
CA TYR A 201 3.19 10.33 5.26
C TYR A 201 2.84 10.81 6.68
N ASN A 202 2.15 9.97 7.46
CA ASN A 202 1.80 10.24 8.86
C ASN A 202 2.61 9.40 9.86
N PHE A 203 3.56 8.59 9.37
CA PHE A 203 4.43 7.77 10.20
C PHE A 203 5.50 8.63 10.90
N LYS A 204 5.85 8.26 12.13
CA LYS A 204 6.86 8.95 12.92
C LYS A 204 7.91 7.95 13.43
N PRO A 205 9.18 8.38 13.58
CA PRO A 205 9.73 9.68 13.19
C PRO A 205 10.03 9.76 11.69
N ARG A 206 10.20 10.96 11.15
CA ARG A 206 10.71 11.24 9.78
C ARG A 206 9.90 10.65 8.60
N GLY A 207 8.70 10.13 8.84
CA GLY A 207 7.87 9.53 7.79
C GLY A 207 7.44 10.55 6.75
N ARG A 208 6.92 11.71 7.18
CA ARG A 208 6.49 12.77 6.26
C ARG A 208 7.64 13.24 5.35
N GLU A 209 8.79 13.55 5.94
CA GLU A 209 9.96 13.99 5.18
C GLU A 209 10.39 12.94 4.15
N HIS A 210 10.34 11.64 4.52
CA HIS A 210 10.68 10.57 3.59
C HIS A 210 9.62 10.40 2.49
N ALA A 211 8.32 10.53 2.80
CA ALA A 211 7.24 10.47 1.81
C ALA A 211 7.39 11.58 0.75
N GLU A 212 7.60 12.82 1.20
CA GLU A 212 7.79 13.97 0.32
C GLU A 212 9.07 13.84 -0.51
N TYR A 213 10.17 13.38 0.11
CA TYR A 213 11.41 13.10 -0.63
C TYR A 213 11.23 12.00 -1.67
N LEU A 214 10.51 10.91 -1.35
CA LEU A 214 10.19 9.83 -2.29
C LEU A 214 9.42 10.37 -3.50
N LYS A 215 8.36 11.17 -3.28
CA LYS A 215 7.59 11.78 -4.38
C LYS A 215 8.49 12.61 -5.29
N LYS A 216 9.28 13.53 -4.71
CA LYS A 216 10.21 14.39 -5.45
C LYS A 216 11.26 13.58 -6.21
N TYR A 217 11.85 12.57 -5.58
CA TYR A 217 12.86 11.71 -6.20
C TYR A 217 12.31 10.98 -7.42
N LEU A 218 11.07 10.48 -7.35
CA LEU A 218 10.41 9.82 -8.48
C LEU A 218 10.18 10.81 -9.63
N GLU A 219 9.70 12.01 -9.35
CA GLU A 219 9.47 13.07 -10.34
C GLU A 219 10.79 13.47 -11.06
N GLU A 220 11.89 13.61 -10.32
CA GLU A 220 13.24 13.87 -10.87
C GLU A 220 13.74 12.74 -11.80
N LYS A 221 13.22 11.52 -11.63
CA LYS A 221 13.51 10.36 -12.47
C LYS A 221 12.50 10.17 -13.61
N GLY A 222 11.58 11.12 -13.81
CA GLY A 222 10.51 11.01 -14.81
C GLY A 222 9.48 9.93 -14.49
N LYS A 223 9.37 9.55 -13.21
CA LYS A 223 8.38 8.60 -12.69
C LYS A 223 7.36 9.31 -11.80
N ASN A 224 6.31 8.62 -11.40
CA ASN A 224 5.35 9.12 -10.41
C ASN A 224 4.97 8.05 -9.36
N LEU A 225 4.11 8.43 -8.41
CA LEU A 225 3.66 7.56 -7.31
C LEU A 225 2.83 6.35 -7.79
N TYR A 226 2.21 6.41 -8.95
CA TYR A 226 1.23 5.44 -9.42
C TYR A 226 1.74 4.53 -10.55
N GLU A 227 3.01 4.69 -10.92
CA GLU A 227 3.78 3.79 -11.77
C GLU A 227 4.45 2.70 -10.92
N SER A 228 4.51 1.48 -11.47
CA SER A 228 5.25 0.33 -10.92
C SER A 228 6.41 -0.02 -11.84
#